data_AF-A0A9W9LB33-F1
#
_entry.id   AF-A0A9W9LB33-F1
#
_cell.length_a   1.000
_cell.length_b   1.000
_cell.length_c   1.000
_cell.angle_alpha   90.00
_cell.angle_beta   90.00
_cell.angle_gamma   90.00
#
_symmetry.space_group_name_H-M   'P 1'
#
loop_
_entity.id
_entity.type
_entity.pdbx_description
1 polymer ?
#
loop_
_entity_poly.entity_id
_entity_poly.type
_entity_poly.pdbx_seq_one_letter_code
_entity_poly.pdbx_strand_id
1 'polypeptide(L)'
;MYELFTDTESPDSWMKHAKGLGQLARIRGPDRYNTELDMALLKASRGVIVSSIIESSRLVFFECAKEHIDTSCRNMLIFEQVMHAMFSGEECFLASDQWHDIMLRRFNEDLPEGLYYSIEEFFAYMTYAPDLVHKLYSLRNPGVTCAEKSQRVPELVIQALEMQTKLATWYERFSHIAPTPTETISSTGDELYPIVLTYMDVNCATIYCGYYAYMVIIHEVLRSCGYPGEHDAMVVYFRDQICKSVEYNTRGLLGPYRMGFPLRVVFEIADPVTKAWVLDRLEHLSKSYAAMRPENYKTVL
;
A
#
# COMPACT_ATOMS: atom_id res chain seq x y z
N MET A 1 -3.60 -17.65 20.95
CA MET A 1 -4.56 -17.16 19.93
C MET A 1 -5.45 -16.03 20.47
N TYR A 2 -5.79 -16.01 21.76
CA TYR A 2 -6.57 -14.91 22.39
C TYR A 2 -5.76 -13.62 22.68
N GLU A 3 -4.45 -13.71 22.89
CA GLU A 3 -3.57 -12.53 23.10
C GLU A 3 -3.25 -11.75 21.82
N LEU A 4 -3.67 -12.22 20.64
CA LEU A 4 -3.40 -11.57 19.35
C LEU A 4 -4.23 -10.28 19.11
N PHE A 5 -5.18 -9.96 20.01
CA PHE A 5 -6.21 -8.95 19.79
C PHE A 5 -6.49 -8.06 21.02
N THR A 6 -5.60 -8.05 22.01
CA THR A 6 -5.88 -7.49 23.35
C THR A 6 -5.50 -6.02 23.54
N ASP A 7 -4.87 -5.38 22.56
CA ASP A 7 -4.45 -3.98 22.65
C ASP A 7 -4.84 -3.23 21.38
N THR A 8 -6.09 -2.74 21.35
CA THR A 8 -6.66 -2.02 20.21
C THR A 8 -6.38 -0.52 20.27
N GLU A 9 -6.08 0.03 21.45
CA GLU A 9 -5.83 1.47 21.59
C GLU A 9 -4.39 1.89 21.26
N SER A 10 -3.49 0.91 21.12
CA SER A 10 -2.09 1.14 20.79
C SER A 10 -1.82 1.04 19.28
N PRO A 11 -1.36 2.12 18.63
CA PRO A 11 -0.92 2.06 17.23
C PRO A 11 0.31 1.16 17.01
N ASP A 12 0.97 0.67 18.05
CA ASP A 12 2.10 -0.28 17.91
C ASP A 12 1.64 -1.74 17.79
N SER A 13 0.38 -2.02 18.13
CA SER A 13 -0.18 -3.37 18.20
C SER A 13 -0.23 -4.05 16.84
N TRP A 14 -0.67 -3.32 15.80
CA TRP A 14 -0.69 -3.85 14.43
C TRP A 14 0.72 -4.10 13.89
N MET A 15 1.71 -3.26 14.24
CA MET A 15 3.10 -3.44 13.82
C MET A 15 3.68 -4.72 14.41
N LYS A 16 3.40 -5.00 15.69
CA LYS A 16 3.78 -6.26 16.36
C LYS A 16 3.10 -7.47 15.71
N HIS A 17 1.83 -7.35 15.32
CA HIS A 17 1.10 -8.41 14.64
C HIS A 17 1.67 -8.71 13.25
N ALA A 18 1.83 -7.68 12.41
CA ALA A 18 2.44 -7.78 11.10
C ALA A 18 3.82 -8.45 11.23
N LYS A 19 4.65 -7.99 12.18
CA LYS A 19 5.96 -8.61 12.47
C LYS A 19 5.84 -10.09 12.82
N GLY A 20 4.92 -10.47 13.71
CA GLY A 20 4.71 -11.86 14.12
C GLY A 20 4.29 -12.77 12.97
N LEU A 21 3.33 -12.32 12.13
CA LEU A 21 2.91 -13.06 10.94
C LEU A 21 4.05 -13.18 9.91
N GLY A 22 4.82 -12.12 9.73
CA GLY A 22 5.98 -12.08 8.86
C GLY A 22 7.05 -13.08 9.27
N GLN A 23 7.37 -13.12 10.56
CA GLN A 23 8.31 -14.08 11.13
C GLN A 23 7.83 -15.52 10.93
N LEU A 24 6.54 -15.81 11.16
CA LEU A 24 5.98 -17.13 10.94
C LEU A 24 6.09 -17.57 9.47
N ALA A 25 5.77 -16.69 8.53
CA ALA A 25 5.89 -16.96 7.10
C ALA A 25 7.34 -17.18 6.67
N ARG A 26 8.25 -16.33 7.14
CA ARG A 26 9.69 -16.43 6.90
C ARG A 26 10.25 -17.76 7.43
N ILE A 27 9.88 -18.16 8.64
CA ILE A 27 10.33 -19.42 9.27
C ILE A 27 9.80 -20.65 8.53
N ARG A 28 8.53 -20.61 8.11
CA ARG A 28 7.94 -21.70 7.30
C ARG A 28 8.66 -21.83 5.97
N GLY A 29 9.03 -20.69 5.38
CA GLY A 29 9.68 -20.63 4.10
C GLY A 29 8.73 -20.92 2.92
N PRO A 30 9.17 -20.58 1.71
CA PRO A 30 8.39 -20.65 0.49
C PRO A 30 7.85 -22.06 0.16
N ASP A 31 8.65 -23.12 0.38
CA ASP A 31 8.28 -24.50 -0.01
C ASP A 31 7.07 -25.07 0.73
N ARG A 32 6.65 -24.42 1.82
CA ARG A 32 5.49 -24.79 2.62
C ARG A 32 4.18 -24.20 2.10
N TYR A 33 4.23 -23.30 1.13
CA TYR A 33 3.05 -22.70 0.49
C TYR A 33 2.69 -23.47 -0.78
N ASN A 34 2.14 -24.67 -0.60
CA ASN A 34 1.85 -25.60 -1.70
C ASN A 34 0.42 -26.16 -1.73
N THR A 35 -0.40 -25.85 -0.71
CA THR A 35 -1.83 -26.17 -0.70
C THR A 35 -2.67 -24.94 -1.01
N GLU A 36 -3.90 -25.15 -1.47
CA GLU A 36 -4.89 -24.08 -1.66
C GLU A 36 -5.10 -23.27 -0.37
N LEU A 37 -5.14 -23.95 0.79
CA LEU A 37 -5.23 -23.28 2.08
C LEU A 37 -4.00 -22.42 2.33
N ASP A 38 -2.78 -22.93 2.19
CA ASP A 38 -1.57 -22.13 2.43
C ASP A 38 -1.48 -20.92 1.51
N MET A 39 -1.93 -21.09 0.26
CA MET A 39 -1.95 -20.03 -0.73
C MET A 39 -3.04 -19.00 -0.44
N ALA A 40 -4.23 -19.43 -0.03
CA ALA A 40 -5.22 -18.55 0.54
C ALA A 40 -4.66 -17.84 1.76
N LEU A 41 -3.87 -18.51 2.61
CA LEU A 41 -3.28 -17.90 3.78
C LEU A 41 -2.23 -16.81 3.44
N LEU A 42 -1.43 -17.02 2.40
CA LEU A 42 -0.47 -16.03 1.88
C LEU A 42 -1.18 -14.87 1.18
N LYS A 43 -2.23 -15.18 0.40
CA LYS A 43 -2.87 -14.30 -0.58
C LYS A 43 -4.22 -13.78 -0.16
N ALA A 44 -4.71 -14.09 1.04
CA ALA A 44 -5.97 -13.53 1.51
C ALA A 44 -5.88 -12.00 1.69
N SER A 45 -4.74 -11.38 1.34
CA SER A 45 -4.61 -10.02 0.82
C SER A 45 -5.55 -9.67 -0.36
N ARG A 46 -6.17 -10.64 -1.06
CA ARG A 46 -7.12 -10.38 -2.18
C ARG A 46 -8.42 -9.74 -1.74
N GLY A 47 -9.07 -10.29 -0.71
CA GLY A 47 -10.21 -9.65 -0.07
C GLY A 47 -9.80 -8.45 0.80
N VAL A 48 -8.49 -8.22 0.89
CA VAL A 48 -7.81 -7.43 1.91
C VAL A 48 -6.78 -6.48 1.29
N ILE A 49 -7.25 -5.75 0.29
CA ILE A 49 -6.83 -4.37 0.00
C ILE A 49 -7.21 -3.42 1.18
N VAL A 50 -7.46 -3.98 2.38
CA VAL A 50 -8.45 -3.52 3.37
C VAL A 50 -8.05 -3.80 4.82
N SER A 51 -6.96 -4.48 5.11
CA SER A 51 -6.63 -4.74 6.51
C SER A 51 -5.14 -4.57 6.72
N SER A 52 -4.81 -3.37 7.17
CA SER A 52 -3.91 -3.16 8.30
C SER A 52 -4.38 -1.90 9.02
N ILE A 53 -5.24 -2.09 10.02
CA ILE A 53 -4.95 -1.80 11.44
C ILE A 53 -5.98 -2.60 12.25
N ILE A 54 -5.45 -3.37 13.20
CA ILE A 54 -6.21 -4.16 14.15
C ILE A 54 -6.94 -3.21 15.09
N GLU A 55 -8.24 -3.02 14.89
CA GLU A 55 -9.03 -2.30 15.90
C GLU A 55 -10.50 -2.75 16.06
N SER A 56 -10.95 -3.84 15.45
CA SER A 56 -12.34 -4.30 15.66
C SER A 56 -12.60 -5.79 15.43
N SER A 57 -11.78 -6.66 16.04
CA SER A 57 -12.01 -8.11 16.11
C SER A 57 -13.22 -8.53 16.97
N ARG A 58 -14.35 -7.80 16.91
CA ARG A 58 -15.60 -8.23 17.57
C ARG A 58 -16.87 -8.14 16.73
N LEU A 59 -17.00 -7.21 15.77
CA LEU A 59 -18.28 -7.00 15.06
C LEU A 59 -18.23 -7.34 13.57
N VAL A 60 -17.23 -6.87 12.81
CA VAL A 60 -17.13 -7.18 11.36
C VAL A 60 -16.82 -8.66 11.11
N PHE A 61 -16.01 -9.25 11.99
CA PHE A 61 -15.69 -10.68 11.96
C PHE A 61 -16.91 -11.56 12.24
N PHE A 62 -17.92 -11.06 12.95
CA PHE A 62 -19.10 -11.84 13.36
C PHE A 62 -20.28 -11.73 12.38
N GLU A 63 -20.42 -10.62 11.66
CA GLU A 63 -21.46 -10.48 10.62
C GLU A 63 -21.07 -11.15 9.31
N CYS A 64 -19.83 -11.00 8.83
CA CYS A 64 -19.36 -11.74 7.64
C CYS A 64 -19.33 -13.26 7.88
N ALA A 65 -19.05 -13.72 9.10
CA ALA A 65 -18.99 -15.14 9.42
C ALA A 65 -20.35 -15.80 9.64
N LYS A 66 -21.45 -15.02 9.76
CA LYS A 66 -22.78 -15.55 10.08
C LYS A 66 -23.58 -15.98 8.86
N GLU A 67 -23.36 -15.38 7.69
CA GLU A 67 -24.19 -15.67 6.51
C GLU A 67 -23.49 -16.51 5.45
N HIS A 68 -22.16 -16.51 5.37
CA HIS A 68 -21.39 -17.49 4.59
C HIS A 68 -20.07 -17.78 5.28
N ILE A 69 -19.80 -19.05 5.59
CA ILE A 69 -18.45 -19.52 5.93
C ILE A 69 -17.64 -19.46 4.63
N ASP A 70 -17.26 -18.26 4.23
CA ASP A 70 -16.42 -18.03 3.07
C ASP A 70 -15.00 -17.71 3.54
N THR A 71 -14.08 -18.41 2.91
CA THR A 71 -12.62 -18.43 2.97
C THR A 71 -11.94 -17.05 2.91
N SER A 72 -12.69 -15.97 2.70
CA SER A 72 -12.20 -14.59 2.55
C SER A 72 -11.64 -13.95 3.83
N CYS A 73 -11.87 -14.52 5.02
CA CYS A 73 -11.45 -13.93 6.30
C CYS A 73 -10.17 -14.51 6.91
N ARG A 74 -9.36 -15.30 6.16
CA ARG A 74 -8.12 -15.89 6.69
C ARG A 74 -6.87 -15.47 5.90
N ASN A 75 -6.38 -14.29 6.28
CA ASN A 75 -5.01 -13.73 6.31
C ASN A 75 -4.43 -12.79 5.25
N MET A 76 -3.43 -12.04 5.69
CA MET A 76 -3.29 -10.59 5.43
C MET A 76 -1.83 -10.23 5.13
N LEU A 77 -1.06 -11.21 4.64
CA LEU A 77 0.38 -11.23 4.88
C LEU A 77 1.17 -10.26 3.98
N ILE A 78 0.92 -10.22 2.68
CA ILE A 78 1.79 -9.46 1.74
C ILE A 78 1.78 -7.97 2.06
N PHE A 79 0.60 -7.35 2.14
CA PHE A 79 0.48 -5.92 2.41
C PHE A 79 1.00 -5.53 3.79
N GLU A 80 0.67 -6.29 4.83
CA GLU A 80 1.20 -6.05 6.18
C GLU A 80 2.73 -6.11 6.23
N GLN A 81 3.34 -7.08 5.53
CA GLN A 81 4.80 -7.19 5.48
C GLN A 81 5.45 -6.03 4.74
N VAL A 82 4.86 -5.60 3.62
CA VAL A 82 5.36 -4.43 2.89
C VAL A 82 5.28 -3.21 3.79
N MET A 83 4.12 -2.94 4.39
CA MET A 83 3.92 -1.80 5.29
C MET A 83 4.85 -1.84 6.51
N HIS A 84 4.94 -2.99 7.17
CA HIS A 84 5.87 -3.18 8.28
C HIS A 84 7.31 -2.88 7.85
N ALA A 85 7.77 -3.45 6.74
CA ALA A 85 9.11 -3.19 6.22
C ALA A 85 9.31 -1.70 5.94
N MET A 86 8.36 -1.04 5.25
CA MET A 86 8.45 0.40 4.92
C MET A 86 8.70 1.28 6.14
N PHE A 87 8.00 1.04 7.26
CA PHE A 87 8.06 1.92 8.44
C PHE A 87 8.98 1.46 9.57
N SER A 88 9.40 0.18 9.59
CA SER A 88 10.31 -0.33 10.62
C SER A 88 11.79 -0.20 10.27
N GLY A 89 12.12 0.00 8.99
CA GLY A 89 13.50 -0.08 8.49
C GLY A 89 13.99 -1.51 8.28
N GLU A 90 13.14 -2.54 8.49
CA GLU A 90 13.50 -3.94 8.23
C GLU A 90 13.31 -4.30 6.75
N GLU A 91 14.18 -5.17 6.23
CA GLU A 91 14.06 -5.68 4.87
C GLU A 91 12.75 -6.46 4.64
N CYS A 92 12.15 -6.27 3.46
CA CYS A 92 11.00 -7.05 3.04
C CYS A 92 11.46 -8.40 2.47
N PHE A 93 11.37 -9.46 3.27
CA PHE A 93 11.78 -10.80 2.84
C PHE A 93 10.97 -11.36 1.65
N LEU A 94 9.81 -10.77 1.38
CA LEU A 94 8.96 -11.13 0.25
C LEU A 94 9.50 -10.60 -1.10
N ALA A 95 10.54 -9.76 -1.08
CA ALA A 95 11.18 -9.17 -2.27
C ALA A 95 12.14 -10.10 -3.01
N SER A 96 11.99 -11.42 -2.88
CA SER A 96 12.82 -12.41 -3.56
C SER A 96 12.06 -13.17 -4.63
N ASP A 97 12.77 -13.60 -5.67
CA ASP A 97 12.22 -14.36 -6.80
C ASP A 97 11.44 -15.60 -6.33
N GLN A 98 11.94 -16.30 -5.31
CA GLN A 98 11.28 -17.48 -4.76
C GLN A 98 9.91 -17.17 -4.15
N TRP A 99 9.76 -16.01 -3.49
CA TRP A 99 8.46 -15.57 -2.98
C TRP A 99 7.56 -15.05 -4.09
N HIS A 100 8.11 -14.37 -5.09
CA HIS A 100 7.35 -13.88 -6.24
C HIS A 100 6.77 -15.03 -7.08
N ASP A 101 7.53 -16.09 -7.29
CA ASP A 101 7.04 -17.32 -7.95
C ASP A 101 5.80 -17.88 -7.23
N ILE A 102 5.82 -17.89 -5.91
CA ILE A 102 4.68 -18.36 -5.11
C ILE A 102 3.51 -17.38 -5.22
N MET A 103 3.76 -16.08 -5.14
CA MET A 103 2.73 -15.05 -5.34
C MET A 103 2.08 -15.16 -6.72
N LEU A 104 2.81 -15.54 -7.76
CA LEU A 104 2.24 -15.67 -9.11
C LEU A 104 1.45 -16.97 -9.33
N ARG A 105 1.68 -18.03 -8.55
CA ARG A 105 0.98 -19.32 -8.72
C ARG A 105 -0.53 -19.20 -8.54
N ARG A 106 -1.31 -19.64 -9.52
CA ARG A 106 -2.78 -19.61 -9.48
C ARG A 106 -3.35 -20.88 -8.84
N PHE A 107 -4.29 -20.69 -7.91
CA PHE A 107 -4.94 -21.77 -7.16
C PHE A 107 -6.46 -21.72 -7.17
N ASN A 108 -7.07 -20.63 -7.65
CA ASN A 108 -8.51 -20.53 -7.85
C ASN A 108 -8.83 -19.80 -9.17
N GLU A 109 -10.04 -20.01 -9.66
CA GLU A 109 -10.49 -19.51 -10.97
C GLU A 109 -11.45 -18.31 -10.88
N ASP A 110 -11.65 -17.75 -9.68
CA ASP A 110 -12.64 -16.70 -9.41
C ASP A 110 -12.42 -15.42 -10.22
N LEU A 111 -11.16 -15.15 -10.60
CA LEU A 111 -10.79 -14.00 -11.43
C LEU A 111 -10.37 -14.44 -12.83
N PRO A 112 -10.68 -13.64 -13.87
CA PRO A 112 -10.09 -13.81 -15.19
C PRO A 112 -8.56 -13.86 -15.10
N GLU A 113 -7.95 -14.77 -15.87
CA GLU A 113 -6.53 -15.07 -15.78
C GLU A 113 -5.63 -13.84 -15.96
N GLY A 114 -5.92 -13.00 -16.96
CA GLY A 114 -5.16 -11.76 -17.19
C GLY A 114 -5.25 -10.77 -16.03
N LEU A 115 -6.43 -10.62 -15.43
CA LEU A 115 -6.63 -9.74 -14.28
C LEU A 115 -5.88 -10.27 -13.05
N TYR A 116 -5.96 -11.58 -12.83
CA TYR A 116 -5.25 -12.26 -11.75
C TYR A 116 -3.74 -12.00 -11.80
N TYR A 117 -3.10 -12.31 -12.93
CA TYR A 117 -1.65 -12.19 -13.05
C TYR A 117 -1.19 -10.74 -12.95
N SER A 118 -1.98 -9.81 -13.52
CA SER A 118 -1.69 -8.39 -13.39
C SER A 118 -1.73 -7.92 -11.94
N ILE A 119 -2.69 -8.39 -11.13
CA ILE A 119 -2.76 -8.03 -9.70
C ILE A 119 -1.58 -8.63 -8.92
N GLU A 120 -1.27 -9.92 -9.11
CA GLU A 120 -0.18 -10.58 -8.37
C GLU A 120 1.19 -10.01 -8.76
N GLU A 121 1.40 -9.66 -10.04
CA GLU A 121 2.61 -8.96 -10.51
C GLU A 121 2.77 -7.59 -9.84
N PHE A 122 1.67 -6.82 -9.71
CA PHE A 122 1.69 -5.55 -9.01
C PHE A 122 2.11 -5.72 -7.54
N PHE A 123 1.56 -6.71 -6.85
CA PHE A 123 1.94 -6.99 -5.46
C PHE A 123 3.39 -7.43 -5.32
N ALA A 124 3.90 -8.22 -6.25
CA ALA A 124 5.32 -8.57 -6.28
C ALA A 124 6.19 -7.30 -6.43
N TYR A 125 5.83 -6.37 -7.32
CA TYR A 125 6.53 -5.10 -7.46
C TYR A 125 6.50 -4.25 -6.18
N MET A 126 5.37 -4.21 -5.48
CA MET A 126 5.23 -3.48 -4.21
C MET A 126 6.21 -3.96 -3.13
N THR A 127 6.66 -5.23 -3.17
CA THR A 127 7.62 -5.75 -2.19
C THR A 127 9.00 -5.08 -2.26
N TYR A 128 9.36 -4.43 -3.36
CA TYR A 128 10.60 -3.66 -3.49
C TYR A 128 10.51 -2.22 -2.94
N ALA A 129 9.30 -1.72 -2.68
CA ALA A 129 9.11 -0.34 -2.21
C ALA A 129 9.84 -0.02 -0.89
N PRO A 130 9.87 -0.92 0.11
CA PRO A 130 10.60 -0.69 1.36
C PRO A 130 12.07 -0.36 1.15
N ASP A 131 12.77 -1.12 0.30
CA ASP A 131 14.21 -0.93 0.05
C ASP A 131 14.49 0.44 -0.58
N LEU A 132 13.70 0.85 -1.58
CA LEU A 132 13.78 2.20 -2.19
C LEU A 132 13.59 3.31 -1.14
N VAL A 133 12.59 3.15 -0.28
CA VAL A 133 12.28 4.10 0.78
C VAL A 133 13.41 4.17 1.82
N HIS A 134 13.92 3.02 2.28
CA HIS A 134 15.02 2.97 3.24
C HIS A 134 16.30 3.62 2.71
N LYS A 135 16.64 3.33 1.45
CA LYS A 135 17.80 3.95 0.77
C LYS A 135 17.61 5.47 0.65
N LEU A 136 16.41 5.94 0.32
CA LEU A 136 16.11 7.37 0.28
C LEU A 136 16.26 8.05 1.65
N TYR A 137 15.67 7.49 2.71
CA TYR A 137 15.82 8.02 4.07
C TYR A 137 17.28 7.99 4.54
N SER A 138 18.02 6.94 4.20
CA SER A 138 19.46 6.87 4.46
C SER A 138 20.21 8.05 3.84
N LEU A 139 19.88 8.46 2.61
CA LEU A 139 20.48 9.63 1.95
C LEU A 139 20.08 10.98 2.59
N ARG A 140 18.91 11.04 3.22
CA ARG A 140 18.41 12.24 3.90
C ARG A 140 18.98 12.42 5.30
N ASN A 141 19.60 11.39 5.88
CA ASN A 141 20.19 11.48 7.21
C ASN A 141 21.28 12.58 7.24
N PRO A 142 21.20 13.55 8.18
CA PRO A 142 22.16 14.65 8.29
C PRO A 142 23.62 14.22 8.47
N GLY A 143 23.84 12.99 8.96
CA GLY A 143 25.19 12.43 9.19
C GLY A 143 25.89 11.89 7.94
N VAL A 144 25.22 11.78 6.79
CA VAL A 144 25.81 11.21 5.57
C VAL A 144 26.60 12.25 4.79
N THR A 145 27.87 11.95 4.51
CA THR A 145 28.77 12.84 3.77
C THR A 145 28.42 12.92 2.29
N CYS A 146 28.82 14.00 1.60
CA CYS A 146 28.62 14.12 0.16
C CYS A 146 29.26 12.98 -0.63
N ALA A 147 30.42 12.48 -0.21
CA ALA A 147 31.11 11.36 -0.87
C ALA A 147 30.29 10.07 -0.79
N GLU A 148 29.71 9.77 0.38
CA GLU A 148 28.84 8.60 0.57
C GLU A 148 27.54 8.72 -0.25
N LYS A 149 26.95 9.93 -0.33
CA LYS A 149 25.79 10.17 -1.19
C LYS A 149 26.13 9.91 -2.66
N SER A 150 27.24 10.44 -3.15
CA SER A 150 27.69 10.24 -4.53
C SER A 150 27.94 8.77 -4.88
N GLN A 151 28.33 7.93 -3.92
CA GLN A 151 28.53 6.51 -4.14
C GLN A 151 27.22 5.71 -4.20
N ARG A 152 26.21 6.08 -3.39
CA ARG A 152 24.94 5.34 -3.25
C ARG A 152 23.87 5.77 -4.26
N VAL A 153 23.88 7.02 -4.68
CA VAL A 153 22.90 7.59 -5.61
C VAL A 153 22.78 6.82 -6.94
N PRO A 154 23.87 6.40 -7.61
CA PRO A 154 23.76 5.71 -8.90
C PRO A 154 22.96 4.40 -8.82
N GLU A 155 23.18 3.59 -7.79
CA GLU A 155 22.46 2.32 -7.61
C GLU A 155 20.96 2.57 -7.35
N LEU A 156 20.65 3.53 -6.47
CA LEU A 156 19.27 3.88 -6.14
C LEU A 156 18.50 4.42 -7.36
N VAL A 157 19.17 5.25 -8.19
CA VAL A 157 18.60 5.76 -9.44
C VAL A 157 18.30 4.62 -10.41
N ILE A 158 19.22 3.66 -10.59
CA ILE A 158 19.01 2.49 -11.46
C ILE A 158 17.78 1.71 -10.99
N GLN A 159 17.69 1.40 -9.71
CA GLN A 159 16.56 0.65 -9.13
C GLN A 159 15.24 1.40 -9.31
N ALA A 160 15.23 2.72 -9.08
CA ALA A 160 14.03 3.53 -9.26
C ALA A 160 13.57 3.58 -10.72
N LEU A 161 14.49 3.71 -11.69
CA LEU A 161 14.17 3.70 -13.13
C LEU A 161 13.67 2.34 -13.62
N GLU A 162 14.27 1.25 -13.14
CA GLU A 162 13.80 -0.11 -13.43
C GLU A 162 12.37 -0.31 -12.93
N MET A 163 12.09 0.09 -11.69
CA MET A 163 10.73 -0.01 -11.13
C MET A 163 9.74 0.92 -11.83
N GLN A 164 10.16 2.13 -12.21
CA GLN A 164 9.34 3.05 -13.01
C GLN A 164 8.91 2.39 -14.32
N THR A 165 9.86 1.77 -15.03
CA THR A 165 9.62 1.10 -16.31
C THR A 165 8.67 -0.09 -16.15
N LYS A 166 8.92 -0.94 -15.13
CA LYS A 166 8.06 -2.08 -14.80
C LYS A 166 6.62 -1.65 -14.52
N LEU A 167 6.44 -0.63 -13.67
CA LEU A 167 5.12 -0.12 -13.29
C LEU A 167 4.41 0.59 -14.45
N ALA A 168 5.12 1.34 -15.29
CA ALA A 168 4.54 1.97 -16.48
C ALA A 168 4.02 0.92 -17.46
N THR A 169 4.82 -0.12 -17.72
CA THR A 169 4.42 -1.23 -18.59
C THR A 169 3.25 -2.02 -18.00
N TRP A 170 3.28 -2.25 -16.69
CA TRP A 170 2.17 -2.89 -15.97
C TRP A 170 0.89 -2.05 -16.06
N TYR A 171 0.97 -0.73 -15.87
CA TYR A 171 -0.18 0.17 -15.92
C TYR A 171 -0.85 0.15 -17.29
N GLU A 172 -0.07 0.20 -18.37
CA GLU A 172 -0.58 0.10 -19.73
C GLU A 172 -1.40 -1.18 -19.91
N ARG A 173 -0.85 -2.33 -19.51
CA ARG A 173 -1.57 -3.63 -19.57
C ARG A 173 -2.81 -3.65 -18.68
N PHE A 174 -2.69 -3.20 -17.44
CA PHE A 174 -3.79 -3.21 -16.47
C PHE A 174 -4.94 -2.30 -16.93
N SER A 175 -4.64 -1.15 -17.53
CA SER A 175 -5.65 -0.20 -18.03
C SER A 175 -6.54 -0.75 -19.15
N HIS A 176 -6.05 -1.75 -19.89
CA HIS A 176 -6.85 -2.47 -20.89
C HIS A 176 -7.80 -3.51 -20.27
N ILE A 177 -7.51 -3.97 -19.05
CA ILE A 177 -8.31 -4.96 -18.32
C ILE A 177 -9.32 -4.26 -17.40
N ALA A 178 -8.84 -3.28 -16.62
CA ALA A 178 -9.61 -2.47 -15.71
C ALA A 178 -9.60 -1.01 -16.21
N PRO A 179 -10.75 -0.45 -16.63
CA PRO A 179 -10.81 0.89 -17.18
C PRO A 179 -10.15 1.93 -16.28
N THR A 180 -9.48 2.91 -16.89
CA THR A 180 -8.93 4.06 -16.16
C THR A 180 -10.05 4.83 -15.45
N PRO A 181 -9.77 5.45 -14.29
CA PRO A 181 -10.77 6.23 -13.60
C PRO A 181 -11.29 7.40 -14.45
N THR A 182 -12.52 7.78 -14.18
CA THR A 182 -13.17 8.95 -14.79
C THR A 182 -13.34 10.06 -13.78
N GLU A 183 -13.21 11.30 -14.22
CA GLU A 183 -13.44 12.47 -13.38
C GLU A 183 -14.95 12.77 -13.25
N THR A 184 -15.38 13.09 -12.03
CA THR A 184 -16.72 13.57 -11.71
C THR A 184 -16.66 14.70 -10.70
N ILE A 185 -17.74 15.47 -10.57
CA ILE A 185 -17.86 16.49 -9.53
C ILE A 185 -17.99 15.81 -8.16
N SER A 186 -17.27 16.32 -7.17
CA SER A 186 -17.35 15.89 -5.77
C SER A 186 -18.77 16.05 -5.23
N SER A 187 -19.26 15.04 -4.51
CA SER A 187 -20.58 15.09 -3.86
C SER A 187 -20.54 15.75 -2.47
N THR A 188 -19.35 15.97 -1.92
CA THR A 188 -19.15 16.50 -0.56
C THR A 188 -18.85 18.00 -0.53
N GLY A 189 -18.68 18.63 -1.68
CA GLY A 189 -18.37 20.06 -1.80
C GLY A 189 -16.93 20.38 -1.37
N ASP A 190 -15.99 19.46 -1.59
CA ASP A 190 -14.57 19.67 -1.27
C ASP A 190 -13.98 20.80 -2.13
N GLU A 191 -13.54 21.89 -1.48
CA GLU A 191 -13.00 23.06 -2.18
C GLU A 191 -11.62 22.81 -2.79
N LEU A 192 -10.81 21.93 -2.19
CA LEU A 192 -9.47 21.63 -2.66
C LEU A 192 -9.49 20.61 -3.80
N TYR A 193 -10.39 19.63 -3.71
CA TYR A 193 -10.59 18.60 -4.74
C TYR A 193 -12.05 18.56 -5.21
N PRO A 194 -12.52 19.58 -5.96
CA PRO A 194 -13.92 19.65 -6.43
C PRO A 194 -14.21 18.65 -7.55
N ILE A 195 -13.17 18.11 -8.19
CA ILE A 195 -13.24 17.03 -9.18
C ILE A 195 -12.57 15.81 -8.57
N VAL A 196 -13.32 14.72 -8.46
CA VAL A 196 -12.90 13.44 -7.84
C VAL A 196 -12.92 12.33 -8.88
N LEU A 197 -12.23 11.23 -8.57
CA LEU A 197 -12.15 10.06 -9.45
C LEU A 197 -13.21 9.02 -9.08
N THR A 198 -13.86 8.48 -10.10
CA THR A 198 -14.71 7.29 -10.02
C THR A 198 -14.07 6.13 -10.74
N TYR A 199 -14.34 4.93 -10.23
CA TYR A 199 -13.76 3.69 -10.70
C TYR A 199 -14.86 2.69 -11.04
N MET A 200 -14.49 1.65 -11.78
CA MET A 200 -15.36 0.50 -12.05
C MET A 200 -15.86 -0.12 -10.73
N ASP A 201 -14.94 -0.33 -9.78
CA ASP A 201 -15.22 -0.82 -8.45
C ASP A 201 -14.11 -0.41 -7.46
N VAL A 202 -14.34 -0.68 -6.17
CA VAL A 202 -13.43 -0.33 -5.07
C VAL A 202 -12.10 -1.11 -5.07
N ASN A 203 -12.05 -2.30 -5.67
CA ASN A 203 -10.80 -3.06 -5.79
C ASN A 203 -9.91 -2.40 -6.84
N CYS A 204 -10.49 -2.05 -8.00
CA CYS A 204 -9.80 -1.27 -9.02
C CYS A 204 -9.32 0.07 -8.48
N ALA A 205 -10.17 0.79 -7.73
CA ALA A 205 -9.79 2.05 -7.08
C ALA A 205 -8.53 1.89 -6.21
N THR A 206 -8.45 0.81 -5.43
CA THR A 206 -7.29 0.63 -4.56
C THR A 206 -6.04 0.20 -5.29
N ILE A 207 -6.16 -0.65 -6.32
CA ILE A 207 -5.01 -1.01 -7.17
C ILE A 207 -4.43 0.25 -7.82
N TYR A 208 -5.29 1.13 -8.36
CA TYR A 208 -4.87 2.42 -8.90
C TYR A 208 -4.23 3.32 -7.83
N CYS A 209 -4.82 3.45 -6.63
CA CYS A 209 -4.23 4.22 -5.54
C CYS A 209 -2.86 3.68 -5.10
N GLY A 210 -2.68 2.35 -5.05
CA GLY A 210 -1.40 1.73 -4.78
C GLY A 210 -0.36 2.07 -5.84
N TYR A 211 -0.75 2.01 -7.12
CA TYR A 211 0.09 2.41 -8.24
C TYR A 211 0.49 3.89 -8.14
N TYR A 212 -0.46 4.80 -7.90
CA TYR A 212 -0.16 6.22 -7.73
C TYR A 212 0.81 6.46 -6.57
N ALA A 213 0.58 5.81 -5.42
CA ALA A 213 1.44 5.92 -4.26
C ALA A 213 2.87 5.43 -4.56
N TYR A 214 3.01 4.34 -5.31
CA TYR A 214 4.32 3.84 -5.69
C TYR A 214 5.04 4.77 -6.70
N MET A 215 4.30 5.33 -7.65
CA MET A 215 4.85 6.30 -8.58
C MET A 215 5.29 7.60 -7.86
N VAL A 216 4.57 8.05 -6.83
CA VAL A 216 5.01 9.16 -5.96
C VAL A 216 6.36 8.82 -5.32
N ILE A 217 6.51 7.63 -4.73
CA ILE A 217 7.76 7.20 -4.10
C ILE A 217 8.92 7.20 -5.11
N ILE A 218 8.71 6.61 -6.29
CA ILE A 218 9.73 6.53 -7.33
C ILE A 218 10.16 7.91 -7.81
N HIS A 219 9.20 8.78 -8.12
CA HIS A 219 9.52 10.13 -8.56
C HIS A 219 10.18 10.96 -7.45
N GLU A 220 9.82 10.71 -6.19
CA GLU A 220 10.47 11.35 -5.05
C GLU A 220 11.92 10.90 -4.87
N VAL A 221 12.20 9.61 -5.09
CA VAL A 221 13.55 9.06 -5.12
C VAL A 221 14.38 9.72 -6.22
N LEU A 222 13.86 9.73 -7.46
CA LEU A 222 14.56 10.28 -8.62
C LEU A 222 14.84 11.79 -8.44
N ARG A 223 13.83 12.55 -7.98
CA ARG A 223 13.97 13.96 -7.63
C ARG A 223 15.06 14.18 -6.58
N SER A 224 15.02 13.43 -5.47
CA SER A 224 15.97 13.56 -4.36
C SER A 224 17.40 13.21 -4.75
N CYS A 225 17.55 12.35 -5.77
CA CYS A 225 18.85 11.99 -6.34
C CYS A 225 19.36 12.98 -7.40
N GLY A 226 18.58 14.02 -7.75
CA GLY A 226 18.94 14.97 -8.80
C GLY A 226 18.90 14.39 -10.21
N TYR A 227 18.15 13.32 -10.43
CA TYR A 227 17.97 12.75 -11.76
C TYR A 227 17.12 13.69 -12.64
N PRO A 228 17.48 13.92 -13.91
CA PRO A 228 16.76 14.85 -14.78
C PRO A 228 15.36 14.33 -15.15
N GLY A 229 14.38 15.24 -15.17
CA GLY A 229 13.01 14.94 -15.58
C GLY A 229 12.00 15.84 -14.87
N GLU A 230 10.71 15.66 -15.17
CA GLU A 230 9.61 16.43 -14.57
C GLU A 230 9.15 15.82 -13.24
N HIS A 231 10.09 15.37 -12.40
CA HIS A 231 9.75 14.60 -11.20
C HIS A 231 8.93 15.38 -10.18
N ASP A 232 9.18 16.69 -10.02
CA ASP A 232 8.34 17.55 -9.19
C ASP A 232 6.88 17.56 -9.65
N ALA A 233 6.66 17.72 -10.95
CA ALA A 233 5.32 17.73 -11.52
C ALA A 233 4.64 16.36 -11.39
N MET A 234 5.39 15.27 -11.59
CA MET A 234 4.86 13.91 -11.46
C MET A 234 4.50 13.55 -10.01
N VAL A 235 5.29 13.99 -9.02
CA VAL A 235 4.95 13.83 -7.60
C VAL A 235 3.63 14.52 -7.29
N VAL A 236 3.46 15.78 -7.73
CA VAL A 236 2.20 16.54 -7.55
C VAL A 236 1.04 15.84 -8.26
N TYR A 237 1.25 15.42 -9.51
CA TYR A 237 0.23 14.73 -10.30
C TYR A 237 -0.29 13.48 -9.59
N PHE A 238 0.58 12.53 -9.22
CA PHE A 238 0.14 11.28 -8.60
C PHE A 238 -0.39 11.47 -7.18
N ARG A 239 0.17 12.42 -6.41
CA ARG A 239 -0.39 12.84 -5.12
C ARG A 239 -1.84 13.28 -5.28
N ASP A 240 -2.12 14.13 -6.26
CA ASP A 240 -3.47 14.63 -6.48
C ASP A 240 -4.41 13.53 -7.01
N GLN A 241 -3.93 12.56 -7.80
CA GLN A 241 -4.74 11.38 -8.14
C GLN A 241 -5.18 10.63 -6.87
N ILE A 242 -4.29 10.42 -5.90
CA ILE A 242 -4.64 9.79 -4.61
C ILE A 242 -5.69 10.61 -3.87
N CYS A 243 -5.49 11.93 -3.74
CA CYS A 243 -6.44 12.81 -3.06
C CYS A 243 -7.81 12.82 -3.72
N LYS A 244 -7.87 12.92 -5.06
CA LYS A 244 -9.11 12.83 -5.85
C LYS A 244 -9.80 11.47 -5.70
N SER A 245 -9.08 10.42 -5.30
CA SER A 245 -9.64 9.08 -5.07
C SER A 245 -10.30 8.90 -3.71
N VAL A 246 -10.05 9.80 -2.75
CA VAL A 246 -10.49 9.66 -1.36
C VAL A 246 -12.00 9.48 -1.29
N GLU A 247 -12.78 10.36 -1.90
CA GLU A 247 -14.25 10.32 -1.79
C GLU A 247 -14.87 8.99 -2.28
N TYR A 248 -14.31 8.39 -3.34
CA TYR A 248 -14.78 7.11 -3.84
C TYR A 248 -14.26 5.95 -2.98
N ASN A 249 -12.96 5.95 -2.68
CA ASN A 249 -12.30 4.79 -2.11
C ASN A 249 -12.48 4.67 -0.58
N THR A 250 -12.91 5.73 0.10
CA THR A 250 -13.28 5.67 1.52
C THR A 250 -14.70 5.16 1.78
N ARG A 251 -15.44 4.75 0.74
CA ARG A 251 -16.81 4.22 0.89
C ARG A 251 -16.84 2.81 1.47
N GLY A 252 -17.91 2.54 2.23
CA GLY A 252 -18.18 1.24 2.84
C GLY A 252 -17.30 0.94 4.06
N LEU A 253 -17.55 -0.20 4.69
CA LEU A 253 -16.93 -0.65 5.95
C LEU A 253 -15.41 -0.78 5.92
N LEU A 254 -14.82 -0.71 4.73
CA LEU A 254 -13.41 -1.00 4.53
C LEU A 254 -12.68 0.16 3.86
N GLY A 255 -13.40 1.24 3.51
CA GLY A 255 -12.87 2.34 2.73
C GLY A 255 -11.70 3.07 3.40
N PRO A 256 -11.78 3.44 4.69
CA PRO A 256 -10.67 4.13 5.36
C PRO A 256 -9.36 3.32 5.35
N TYR A 257 -9.44 1.99 5.42
CA TYR A 257 -8.25 1.12 5.35
C TYR A 257 -7.59 1.11 3.98
N ARG A 258 -8.37 1.14 2.89
CA ARG A 258 -7.85 1.18 1.51
C ARG A 258 -6.99 2.41 1.24
N MET A 259 -7.24 3.49 2.00
CA MET A 259 -6.57 4.77 1.84
C MET A 259 -5.44 5.00 2.84
N GLY A 260 -5.21 4.11 3.81
CA GLY A 260 -4.17 4.29 4.82
C GLY A 260 -2.77 4.47 4.22
N PHE A 261 -2.32 3.51 3.41
CA PHE A 261 -1.01 3.61 2.73
C PHE A 261 -0.92 4.80 1.76
N PRO A 262 -1.84 4.98 0.80
CA PRO A 262 -1.78 6.11 -0.13
C PRO A 262 -1.79 7.47 0.58
N LEU A 263 -2.64 7.66 1.60
CA LEU A 263 -2.67 8.91 2.37
C LEU A 263 -1.40 9.12 3.17
N ARG A 264 -0.75 8.05 3.65
CA ARG A 264 0.53 8.18 4.34
C ARG A 264 1.61 8.69 3.39
N VAL A 265 1.68 8.11 2.19
CA VAL A 265 2.59 8.58 1.14
C VAL A 265 2.33 10.05 0.81
N VAL A 266 1.07 10.44 0.59
CA VAL A 266 0.69 11.85 0.37
C VAL A 266 1.17 12.74 1.52
N PHE A 267 0.92 12.35 2.78
CA PHE A 267 1.26 13.16 3.95
C PHE A 267 2.76 13.44 4.09
N GLU A 268 3.62 12.49 3.68
CA GLU A 268 5.08 12.66 3.73
C GLU A 268 5.61 13.69 2.71
N ILE A 269 4.95 13.82 1.55
CA ILE A 269 5.43 14.63 0.42
C ILE A 269 4.57 15.85 0.10
N ALA A 270 3.41 15.99 0.75
CA ALA A 270 2.46 17.07 0.50
C ALA A 270 3.00 18.44 0.93
N ASP A 271 2.61 19.48 0.19
CA ASP A 271 2.74 20.87 0.62
C ASP A 271 1.82 21.13 1.84
N PRO A 272 2.01 22.26 2.55
CA PRO A 272 1.25 22.54 3.78
C PRO A 272 -0.28 22.55 3.60
N VAL A 273 -0.80 22.96 2.43
CA VAL A 273 -2.23 23.03 2.16
C VAL A 273 -2.79 21.62 2.01
N THR A 274 -2.20 20.80 1.15
CA THR A 274 -2.61 19.41 0.99
C THR A 274 -2.41 18.61 2.27
N LYS A 275 -1.36 18.89 3.06
CA LYS A 275 -1.11 18.20 4.33
C LYS A 275 -2.19 18.49 5.38
N ALA A 276 -2.62 19.75 5.49
CA ALA A 276 -3.74 20.13 6.35
C ALA A 276 -5.05 19.45 5.90
N TRP A 277 -5.29 19.40 4.59
CA TRP A 277 -6.44 18.68 4.03
C TRP A 277 -6.42 17.18 4.36
N VAL A 278 -5.27 16.51 4.24
CA VAL A 278 -5.14 15.10 4.63
C VAL A 278 -5.45 14.91 6.11
N LEU A 279 -4.97 15.79 6.99
CA LEU A 279 -5.25 15.69 8.43
C LEU A 279 -6.75 15.82 8.74
N ASP A 280 -7.46 16.76 8.10
CA ASP A 280 -8.92 16.91 8.24
C ASP A 280 -9.67 15.65 7.76
N ARG A 281 -9.25 15.07 6.63
CA ARG A 281 -9.80 13.81 6.13
C ARG A 281 -9.53 12.65 7.10
N LEU A 282 -8.31 12.53 7.62
CA LEU A 282 -7.94 11.53 8.63
C LEU A 282 -8.77 11.67 9.90
N GLU A 283 -8.99 12.89 10.40
CA GLU A 283 -9.84 13.15 11.56
C GLU A 283 -11.28 12.68 11.30
N HIS A 284 -11.84 12.96 10.13
CA HIS A 284 -13.17 12.47 9.76
C HIS A 284 -13.23 10.94 9.73
N LEU A 285 -12.25 10.29 9.09
CA LEU A 285 -12.17 8.83 8.99
C LEU A 285 -11.95 8.17 10.36
N SER A 286 -11.27 8.87 11.28
CA SER A 286 -10.93 8.38 12.62
C SER A 286 -12.15 8.17 13.53
N LYS A 287 -13.29 8.82 13.21
CA LYS A 287 -14.56 8.63 13.92
C LYS A 287 -15.08 7.19 13.81
N SER A 288 -14.71 6.49 12.74
CA SER A 288 -15.08 5.10 12.53
C SER A 288 -13.89 4.14 12.69
N TYR A 289 -12.66 4.63 12.58
CA TYR A 289 -11.44 3.80 12.61
C TYR A 289 -10.28 4.52 13.29
N ALA A 290 -9.97 4.19 14.54
CA ALA A 290 -8.95 4.91 15.31
C ALA A 290 -7.51 4.72 14.76
N ALA A 291 -7.27 3.66 14.00
CA ALA A 291 -6.23 3.53 12.98
C ALA A 291 -5.87 4.81 12.20
N MET A 292 -6.90 5.56 11.78
CA MET A 292 -6.78 6.75 10.94
C MET A 292 -6.60 8.02 11.75
N ARG A 293 -6.40 7.93 13.07
CA ARG A 293 -6.11 9.08 13.92
C ARG A 293 -4.92 9.87 13.36
N PRO A 294 -5.03 11.20 13.23
CA PRO A 294 -3.94 12.05 12.75
C PRO A 294 -2.61 11.84 13.49
N GLU A 295 -2.65 11.44 14.77
CA GLU A 295 -1.49 11.14 15.61
C GLU A 295 -0.61 10.03 15.00
N ASN A 296 -1.21 9.04 14.35
CA ASN A 296 -0.50 7.91 13.76
C ASN A 296 0.31 8.31 12.51
N TYR A 297 0.05 9.51 11.98
CA TYR A 297 0.76 10.09 10.83
C TYR A 297 1.83 11.08 11.27
N LYS A 298 1.85 11.48 12.54
CA LYS A 298 2.86 12.38 13.11
C LYS A 298 4.16 11.60 13.34
N THR A 299 4.96 11.51 12.28
CA THR A 299 6.38 11.08 12.25
C THR A 299 6.67 9.70 12.83
N VAL A 300 6.81 8.72 11.94
CA VAL A 300 7.67 7.56 12.15
C VAL A 300 8.84 7.78 11.18
N LEU A 301 9.99 8.15 11.76
CA LEU A 301 11.30 8.48 11.14
C LEU A 301 11.48 9.92 10.66
#